data_AF-A0A202BWM8-F1
#
_entry.id   AF-A0A202BWM8-F1
#
_cell.length_a   1.000
_cell.length_b   1.000
_cell.length_c   1.000
_cell.angle_alpha   90.00
_cell.angle_beta   90.00
_cell.angle_gamma   90.00
#
_symmetry.space_group_name_H-M   'P 1'
#
loop_
_entity.id
_entity.type
_entity.pdbx_description
1 polymer ?
#
loop_
_entity_poly.entity_id
_entity_poly.type
_entity_poly.pdbx_seq_one_letter_code
_entity_poly.pdbx_strand_id
1 'polypeptide(L)'
;MTKMQPTQLQHLFIHLESVITWRLNHPEDDFTTAPEFNPYDYKNFHLGNYILEKKLTHEEIIILLMALLPRLEPSLLKKIYLEFPAGSLFDFCSVNENGRLFNPTIQSVQYILGGENIQQRLKALDNFSQNSTLVREELIVFSGQESTSINSQLNIHQDAFEALMFGTELLPKMSNDFPAEQLHTSRTWEDLILPQDTLDELQGIEAWYNSSRILMEDWGMQKKLKPGFRVLFYGDPGTGKTLAASLLGKYTKRPVFRVDVSMLVSKYIGETEKQLAKLFDKAENKNWILFFDEADAIFGKRTNVRDAHDKYANQEVSYLLQRIETFSGLIILASNFKNNMDKAFTRRFHSCIKFNNPGYEERLRIWQHNLPQQLDLGDINLEQVSRRYELTGSNIMNIIQDVCLKVISSEESGYRANSEMLLESIRKEYLKEDKIFS
;
A
#
# COMPACT_ATOMS: atom_id res chain seq x y z
N MET A 1 -13.98 17.69 3.09
CA MET A 1 -13.14 18.77 2.54
C MET A 1 -13.15 19.94 3.50
N THR A 2 -12.29 19.88 4.52
CA THR A 2 -12.05 20.99 5.45
C THR A 2 -11.24 22.02 4.67
N LYS A 3 -11.78 23.24 4.46
CA LYS A 3 -11.03 24.32 3.80
C LYS A 3 -9.69 24.49 4.50
N MET A 4 -8.61 24.34 3.76
CA MET A 4 -7.25 24.66 4.19
C MET A 4 -7.27 26.05 4.84
N GLN A 5 -7.00 26.15 6.15
CA GLN A 5 -6.95 27.41 6.88
C GLN A 5 -5.57 28.04 6.60
N PRO A 6 -5.45 29.01 5.67
CA PRO A 6 -4.15 29.51 5.20
C PRO A 6 -3.33 30.14 6.34
N THR A 7 -4.01 30.57 7.40
CA THR A 7 -3.47 31.21 8.59
C THR A 7 -2.55 30.30 9.41
N GLN A 8 -2.87 29.01 9.57
CA GLN A 8 -2.06 28.11 10.40
C GLN A 8 -0.73 27.74 9.74
N LEU A 9 -0.73 27.52 8.42
CA LEU A 9 0.50 27.24 7.66
C LEU A 9 1.44 28.46 7.64
N GLN A 10 0.87 29.67 7.49
CA GLN A 10 1.64 30.91 7.61
C GLN A 10 2.29 31.04 9.00
N HIS A 11 1.56 30.73 10.07
CA HIS A 11 2.13 30.76 11.42
C HIS A 11 3.29 29.77 11.61
N LEU A 12 3.30 28.62 10.93
CA LEU A 12 4.43 27.68 10.96
C LEU A 12 5.69 28.28 10.30
N PHE A 13 5.53 28.97 9.17
CA PHE A 13 6.66 29.62 8.49
C PHE A 13 7.12 30.90 9.21
N ILE A 14 6.23 31.62 9.89
CA ILE A 14 6.60 32.72 10.79
C ILE A 14 7.43 32.17 11.97
N HIS A 15 7.05 31.01 12.52
CA HIS A 15 7.85 30.35 13.55
C HIS A 15 9.24 29.98 13.02
N LEU A 16 9.32 29.36 11.84
CA LEU A 16 10.60 29.05 11.21
C LEU A 16 11.45 30.30 10.98
N GLU A 17 10.86 31.39 10.49
CA GLU A 17 11.53 32.69 10.34
C GLU A 17 12.10 33.18 11.67
N SER A 18 11.31 33.10 12.76
CA SER A 18 11.76 33.52 14.09
C SER A 18 12.95 32.71 14.60
N VAL A 19 12.97 31.39 14.34
CA VAL A 19 14.06 30.49 14.75
C VAL A 19 15.32 30.77 13.92
N ILE A 20 15.19 30.96 12.61
CA ILE A 20 16.33 31.29 11.74
C ILE A 20 16.93 32.65 12.14
N THR A 21 16.09 33.66 12.32
CA THR A 21 16.53 35.00 12.74
C THR A 21 17.15 34.96 14.13
N TRP A 22 16.58 34.19 15.06
CA TRP A 22 17.19 33.98 16.37
C TRP A 22 18.59 33.37 16.25
N ARG A 23 18.75 32.31 15.44
CA ARG A 23 20.05 31.65 15.24
C ARG A 23 21.10 32.58 14.64
N LEU A 24 20.73 33.40 13.67
CA LEU A 24 21.64 34.37 13.04
C LEU A 24 22.14 35.42 14.03
N ASN A 25 21.33 35.78 15.03
CA ASN A 25 21.72 36.71 16.10
C ASN A 25 22.44 36.02 17.28
N HIS A 26 22.25 34.70 17.46
CA HIS A 26 22.78 33.91 18.57
C HIS A 26 23.54 32.66 18.05
N PRO A 27 24.67 32.85 17.35
CA PRO A 27 25.37 31.76 16.68
C PRO A 27 25.98 30.71 17.62
N GLU A 28 26.25 31.07 18.88
CA GLU A 28 26.89 30.19 19.87
C GLU A 28 25.90 29.55 20.86
N ASP A 29 24.65 30.03 20.89
CA ASP A 29 23.67 29.61 21.90
C ASP A 29 23.13 28.20 21.62
N ASP A 30 22.79 27.47 22.68
CA ASP A 30 22.21 26.13 22.54
C ASP A 30 20.77 26.20 21.98
N PHE A 31 20.41 25.29 21.08
CA PHE A 31 19.09 25.27 20.42
C PHE A 31 17.91 25.20 21.40
N THR A 32 18.12 24.68 22.61
CA THR A 32 17.10 24.65 23.67
C THR A 32 16.62 26.05 24.09
N THR A 33 17.35 27.11 23.73
CA THR A 33 16.97 28.51 23.99
C THR A 33 16.29 29.19 22.79
N ALA A 34 16.09 28.47 21.68
CA ALA A 34 15.37 28.96 20.52
C ALA A 34 13.90 29.26 20.83
N PRO A 35 13.22 30.10 20.02
CA PRO A 35 11.78 30.33 20.16
C PRO A 35 10.99 29.03 20.29
N GLU A 36 10.22 28.89 21.37
CA GLU A 36 9.50 27.67 21.69
C GLU A 36 8.41 27.38 20.65
N PHE A 37 8.27 26.08 20.31
CA PHE A 37 7.18 25.61 19.46
C PHE A 37 6.15 24.87 20.31
N ASN A 38 4.89 25.30 20.25
CA ASN A 38 3.79 24.60 20.90
C ASN A 38 2.94 23.83 19.86
N PRO A 39 3.06 22.49 19.78
CA PRO A 39 2.31 21.70 18.79
C PRO A 39 0.79 21.82 18.89
N TYR A 40 0.26 22.15 20.08
CA TYR A 40 -1.19 22.23 20.30
C TYR A 40 -1.85 23.41 19.59
N ASP A 41 -1.09 24.46 19.26
CA ASP A 41 -1.60 25.67 18.58
C ASP A 41 -1.98 25.39 17.11
N TYR A 42 -1.51 24.27 16.57
CA TYR A 42 -1.72 23.85 15.18
C TYR A 42 -2.71 22.68 15.04
N LYS A 43 -3.46 22.38 16.11
CA LYS A 43 -4.52 21.37 16.09
C LYS A 43 -5.57 21.72 15.03
N ASN A 44 -6.16 20.70 14.40
CA ASN A 44 -7.21 20.78 13.38
C ASN A 44 -6.75 21.10 11.93
N PHE A 45 -5.45 21.07 11.65
CA PHE A 45 -4.91 21.00 10.29
C PHE A 45 -4.01 19.78 10.13
N HIS A 46 -3.92 19.22 8.91
CA HIS A 46 -3.30 17.92 8.65
C HIS A 46 -1.85 17.82 9.15
N LEU A 47 -1.00 18.79 8.80
CA LEU A 47 0.39 18.85 9.29
C LEU A 47 0.47 18.97 10.83
N GLY A 48 -0.37 19.81 11.44
CA GLY A 48 -0.36 19.97 12.90
C GLY A 48 -0.84 18.73 13.65
N ASN A 49 -1.85 18.05 13.12
CA ASN A 49 -2.30 16.75 13.64
C ASN A 49 -1.19 15.70 13.51
N TYR A 50 -0.48 15.66 12.38
CA TYR A 50 0.65 14.75 12.17
C TYR A 50 1.77 14.99 13.19
N ILE A 51 2.17 16.25 13.41
CA ILE A 51 3.17 16.64 14.42
C ILE A 51 2.77 16.13 15.81
N LEU A 52 1.49 16.28 16.18
CA LEU A 52 0.95 15.82 17.46
C LEU A 52 0.90 14.29 17.59
N GLU A 53 0.40 13.60 16.56
CA GLU A 53 0.26 12.14 16.54
C GLU A 53 1.61 11.44 16.62
N LYS A 54 2.60 11.93 15.86
CA LYS A 54 3.96 11.37 15.82
C LYS A 54 4.86 11.88 16.94
N LYS A 55 4.40 12.85 17.74
CA LYS A 55 5.16 13.49 18.83
C LYS A 55 6.54 13.98 18.36
N LEU A 56 6.55 14.68 17.23
CA LEU A 56 7.81 15.18 16.66
C LEU A 56 8.49 16.15 17.63
N THR A 57 9.81 16.03 17.75
CA THR A 57 10.65 16.96 18.50
C THR A 57 10.73 18.32 17.80
N HIS A 58 11.11 19.37 18.52
CA HIS A 58 11.26 20.70 17.95
C HIS A 58 12.30 20.72 16.81
N GLU A 59 13.39 19.97 16.95
CA GLU A 59 14.40 19.79 15.90
C GLU A 59 13.81 19.15 14.64
N GLU A 60 13.06 18.06 14.78
CA GLU A 60 12.38 17.39 13.66
C GLU A 60 11.36 18.32 12.97
N ILE A 61 10.66 19.17 13.75
CA ILE A 61 9.74 20.17 13.20
C ILE A 61 10.49 21.18 12.34
N ILE A 62 11.64 21.70 12.80
CA ILE A 62 12.45 22.64 12.00
C ILE A 62 12.96 21.96 10.72
N ILE A 63 13.43 20.72 10.79
CA ILE A 63 13.86 19.97 9.60
C ILE A 63 12.70 19.82 8.62
N LEU A 64 11.50 19.46 9.10
CA LEU A 64 10.32 19.29 8.27
C LEU A 64 9.88 20.61 7.60
N LEU A 65 9.88 21.72 8.34
CA LEU A 65 9.55 23.04 7.79
C LEU A 65 10.59 23.51 6.77
N MET A 66 11.88 23.24 7.01
CA MET A 66 12.94 23.48 6.03
C MET A 66 12.72 22.66 4.76
N ALA A 67 12.37 21.36 4.87
CA ALA A 67 12.09 20.51 3.72
C ALA A 67 10.85 20.95 2.90
N LEU A 68 9.88 21.60 3.55
CA LEU A 68 8.67 22.15 2.94
C LEU A 68 8.89 23.50 2.24
N LEU A 69 9.91 24.26 2.67
CA LEU A 69 10.19 25.63 2.26
C LEU A 69 10.27 25.81 0.73
N PRO A 70 10.98 24.96 -0.05
CA PRO A 70 11.08 25.12 -1.51
C PRO A 70 9.73 25.08 -2.25
N ARG A 71 8.73 24.41 -1.67
CA ARG A 71 7.40 24.24 -2.29
C ARG A 71 6.37 25.25 -1.81
N LEU A 72 6.46 25.64 -0.54
CA LEU A 72 5.41 26.45 0.10
C LEU A 72 5.79 27.91 0.26
N GLU A 73 7.04 28.22 0.63
CA GLU A 73 7.50 29.60 0.83
C GLU A 73 8.95 29.79 0.33
N PRO A 74 9.19 29.64 -0.99
CA PRO A 74 10.55 29.59 -1.56
C PRO A 74 11.33 30.90 -1.42
N SER A 75 10.64 32.02 -1.16
CA SER A 75 11.26 33.34 -0.97
C SER A 75 11.75 33.59 0.47
N LEU A 76 11.41 32.74 1.45
CA LEU A 76 11.66 33.02 2.86
C LEU A 76 13.14 33.26 3.16
N LEU A 77 14.00 32.32 2.77
CA LEU A 77 15.45 32.43 2.98
C LEU A 77 16.03 33.65 2.26
N LYS A 78 15.52 33.98 1.06
CA LYS A 78 15.96 35.18 0.35
C LYS A 78 15.58 36.45 1.11
N LYS A 79 14.37 36.52 1.67
CA LYS A 79 13.93 37.66 2.47
C LYS A 79 14.85 37.85 3.68
N ILE A 80 15.13 36.77 4.41
CA ILE A 80 16.03 36.81 5.57
C ILE A 80 17.46 37.19 5.14
N TYR A 81 17.97 36.71 4.00
CA TYR A 81 19.28 37.11 3.47
C TYR A 81 19.39 38.61 3.21
N LEU A 82 18.32 39.26 2.72
CA LEU A 82 18.32 40.70 2.50
C LEU A 82 18.41 41.50 3.81
N GLU A 83 17.91 40.93 4.92
CA GLU A 83 18.01 41.51 6.26
C GLU A 83 19.35 41.18 6.94
N PHE A 84 19.90 39.99 6.67
CA PHE A 84 21.14 39.44 7.27
C PHE A 84 22.14 38.96 6.19
N PRO A 85 22.71 39.86 5.36
CA PRO A 85 23.53 39.45 4.23
C PRO A 85 24.88 38.82 4.62
N ALA A 86 25.35 39.05 5.86
CA ALA A 86 26.59 38.48 6.39
C ALA A 86 26.37 37.19 7.21
N GLY A 87 25.15 36.64 7.20
CA GLY A 87 24.83 35.43 7.97
C GLY A 87 25.41 34.15 7.35
N SER A 88 26.14 33.35 8.13
CA SER A 88 26.80 32.14 7.64
C SER A 88 25.84 31.03 7.20
N LEU A 89 24.55 31.09 7.59
CA LEU A 89 23.52 30.16 7.12
C LEU A 89 23.50 30.04 5.59
N PHE A 90 23.65 31.17 4.88
CA PHE A 90 23.46 31.22 3.44
C PHE A 90 24.63 30.61 2.67
N ASP A 91 25.81 30.52 3.28
CA ASP A 91 26.97 29.80 2.75
C ASP A 91 26.73 28.28 2.67
N PHE A 92 25.83 27.78 3.52
CA PHE A 92 25.45 26.37 3.57
C PHE A 92 24.22 26.05 2.72
N CYS A 93 23.49 27.07 2.25
CA CYS A 93 22.36 26.87 1.34
C CYS A 93 22.85 26.62 -0.08
N SER A 94 22.12 25.80 -0.82
CA SER A 94 22.30 25.73 -2.27
C SER A 94 21.48 26.83 -2.94
N VAL A 95 21.76 27.12 -4.21
CA VAL A 95 21.03 28.13 -4.98
C VAL A 95 20.31 27.46 -6.14
N ASN A 96 19.11 27.95 -6.49
CA ASN A 96 18.40 27.47 -7.67
C ASN A 96 19.13 27.83 -8.98
N GLU A 97 18.72 27.23 -10.10
CA GLU A 97 19.37 27.39 -11.42
C GLU A 97 19.57 28.85 -11.84
N ASN A 98 18.63 29.73 -11.47
CA ASN A 98 18.67 31.15 -11.80
C ASN A 98 19.49 31.99 -10.83
N GLY A 99 20.09 31.40 -9.79
CA GLY A 99 20.92 32.12 -8.82
C GLY A 99 20.14 33.00 -7.83
N ARG A 100 18.80 32.89 -7.78
CA ARG A 100 17.92 33.90 -7.15
C ARG A 100 17.28 33.47 -5.84
N LEU A 101 17.16 32.16 -5.60
CA LEU A 101 16.50 31.60 -4.42
C LEU A 101 17.44 30.60 -3.75
N PHE A 102 17.44 30.61 -2.43
CA PHE A 102 18.18 29.66 -1.61
C PHE A 102 17.33 28.43 -1.35
N ASN A 103 17.91 27.25 -1.57
CA ASN A 103 17.32 25.96 -1.26
C ASN A 103 18.07 25.34 -0.07
N PRO A 104 17.35 24.80 0.92
CA PRO A 104 17.93 24.23 2.12
C PRO A 104 18.72 22.96 1.82
N THR A 105 19.74 22.71 2.61
CA THR A 105 20.62 21.54 2.55
C THR A 105 20.71 20.91 3.94
N ILE A 106 21.35 19.74 4.05
CA ILE A 106 21.64 19.16 5.36
C ILE A 106 22.52 20.12 6.18
N GLN A 107 23.56 20.73 5.59
CA GLN A 107 24.41 21.71 6.28
C GLN A 107 23.65 22.95 6.77
N SER A 108 22.70 23.47 5.98
CA SER A 108 21.94 24.64 6.41
C SER A 108 21.08 24.32 7.63
N VAL A 109 20.52 23.11 7.72
CA VAL A 109 19.79 22.67 8.91
C VAL A 109 20.73 22.40 10.09
N GLN A 110 21.90 21.79 9.86
CA GLN A 110 22.92 21.66 10.91
C GLN A 110 23.29 23.02 11.50
N TYR A 111 23.47 24.05 10.67
CA TYR A 111 23.72 25.40 11.15
C TYR A 111 22.56 25.98 11.96
N ILE A 112 21.31 25.75 11.53
CA ILE A 112 20.13 26.22 12.29
C ILE A 112 20.08 25.57 13.68
N LEU A 113 20.34 24.27 13.78
CA LEU A 113 20.26 23.54 15.04
C LEU A 113 21.52 23.74 15.90
N GLY A 114 22.72 23.71 15.32
CA GLY A 114 23.98 23.71 16.05
C GLY A 114 24.77 25.02 16.07
N GLY A 115 24.43 26.00 15.22
CA GLY A 115 25.17 27.25 15.09
C GLY A 115 26.63 27.05 14.71
N GLU A 116 27.52 27.84 15.30
CA GLU A 116 28.98 27.73 15.08
C GLU A 116 29.59 26.53 15.81
N ASN A 117 28.91 26.01 16.84
CA ASN A 117 29.36 24.88 17.62
C ASN A 117 29.35 23.57 16.80
N ILE A 118 30.55 23.12 16.41
CA ILE A 118 30.76 21.91 15.60
C ILE A 118 30.15 20.67 16.28
N GLN A 119 30.24 20.55 17.60
CA GLN A 119 29.72 19.37 18.31
C GLN A 119 28.19 19.31 18.23
N GLN A 120 27.51 20.45 18.34
CA GLN A 120 26.05 20.51 18.20
C GLN A 120 25.62 20.27 16.75
N ARG A 121 26.37 20.81 15.76
CA ARG A 121 26.16 20.50 14.34
C ARG A 121 26.29 19.02 14.01
N LEU A 122 27.22 18.31 14.67
CA LEU A 122 27.37 16.86 14.53
C LEU A 122 26.19 16.10 15.12
N LYS A 123 25.70 16.48 16.31
CA LYS A 123 24.48 15.87 16.90
C LYS A 123 23.26 16.05 16.01
N ALA A 124 23.13 17.19 15.33
CA ALA A 124 22.03 17.42 14.39
C ALA A 124 21.96 16.39 13.25
N LEU A 125 23.07 15.68 12.93
CA LEU A 125 23.07 14.59 11.94
C LEU A 125 22.27 13.38 12.40
N ASP A 126 22.08 13.16 13.70
CA ASP A 126 21.31 12.03 14.22
C ASP A 126 19.86 12.09 13.73
N ASN A 127 19.33 13.29 13.52
CA ASN A 127 18.00 13.54 12.96
C ASN A 127 17.87 13.16 11.46
N PHE A 128 18.97 12.87 10.79
CA PHE A 128 19.00 12.38 9.40
C PHE A 128 19.42 10.90 9.31
N SER A 129 19.63 10.24 10.45
CA SER A 129 19.91 8.81 10.50
C SER A 129 18.64 7.98 10.23
N GLN A 130 18.80 6.69 9.90
CA GLN A 130 17.67 5.76 9.71
C GLN A 130 16.79 5.59 10.95
N ASN A 131 17.26 6.00 12.13
CA ASN A 131 16.50 5.93 13.38
C ASN A 131 15.57 7.13 13.58
N SER A 132 15.75 8.21 12.82
CA SER A 132 14.90 9.40 12.92
C SER A 132 13.49 9.14 12.40
N THR A 133 12.49 9.81 12.97
CA THR A 133 11.10 9.67 12.52
C THR A 133 10.93 10.13 11.08
N LEU A 134 11.60 11.23 10.70
CA LEU A 134 11.49 11.83 9.38
C LEU A 134 12.01 10.94 8.26
N VAL A 135 13.12 10.22 8.50
CA VAL A 135 13.68 9.28 7.51
C VAL A 135 12.90 7.97 7.49
N ARG A 136 12.54 7.43 8.68
CA ARG A 136 11.79 6.17 8.78
C ARG A 136 10.41 6.24 8.12
N GLU A 137 9.76 7.41 8.19
CA GLU A 137 8.45 7.66 7.58
C GLU A 137 8.57 8.20 6.14
N GLU A 138 9.78 8.21 5.56
CA GLU A 138 10.07 8.69 4.20
C GLU A 138 9.57 10.12 3.93
N LEU A 139 9.59 11.00 4.95
CA LEU A 139 9.10 12.38 4.80
C LEU A 139 10.07 13.24 3.99
N ILE A 140 11.37 13.03 4.16
CA ILE A 140 12.41 13.85 3.55
C ILE A 140 13.22 13.06 2.53
N VAL A 141 13.68 13.74 1.49
CA VAL A 141 14.47 13.19 0.37
C VAL A 141 15.65 14.11 0.10
N PHE A 142 16.77 13.51 -0.28
CA PHE A 142 18.02 14.21 -0.55
C PHE A 142 18.37 14.14 -2.04
N SER A 143 18.72 15.27 -2.64
CA SER A 143 19.18 15.31 -4.04
C SER A 143 20.67 14.89 -4.12
N GLY A 144 20.99 13.82 -4.87
CA GLY A 144 22.37 13.36 -5.13
C GLY A 144 22.50 11.86 -5.42
N GLN A 145 23.59 11.43 -6.09
CA GLN A 145 23.90 10.00 -6.35
C GLN A 145 24.34 9.24 -5.08
N GLU A 146 24.88 9.96 -4.08
CA GLU A 146 25.14 9.45 -2.74
C GLU A 146 24.14 10.12 -1.79
N SER A 147 23.18 9.35 -1.26
CA SER A 147 22.00 9.80 -0.52
C SER A 147 22.27 10.49 0.84
N THR A 148 23.54 10.76 1.18
CA THR A 148 23.95 11.32 2.47
C THR A 148 25.12 12.31 2.37
N SER A 149 25.39 12.89 1.19
CA SER A 149 26.36 13.99 1.12
C SER A 149 25.80 15.19 1.89
N ILE A 150 26.60 15.78 2.78
CA ILE A 150 26.13 16.87 3.66
C ILE A 150 25.68 18.11 2.85
N ASN A 151 26.14 18.22 1.60
CA ASN A 151 25.73 19.28 0.67
C ASN A 151 24.43 18.98 -0.09
N SER A 152 23.81 17.82 0.13
CA SER A 152 22.59 17.44 -0.55
C SER A 152 21.43 18.36 -0.17
N GLN A 153 20.66 18.73 -1.19
CA GLN A 153 19.44 19.52 -1.00
C GLN A 153 18.40 18.72 -0.23
N LEU A 154 17.80 19.36 0.76
CA LEU A 154 16.73 18.80 1.56
C LEU A 154 15.38 19.14 0.92
N ASN A 155 14.62 18.11 0.57
CA ASN A 155 13.27 18.24 0.02
C ASN A 155 12.29 17.34 0.76
N ILE A 156 11.01 17.66 0.68
CA ILE A 156 9.94 16.76 1.11
C ILE A 156 9.60 15.73 0.01
N HIS A 157 9.33 14.48 0.39
CA HIS A 157 8.83 13.47 -0.53
C HIS A 157 7.46 13.87 -1.07
N GLN A 158 7.16 13.56 -2.34
CA GLN A 158 5.89 13.96 -2.96
C GLN A 158 4.67 13.42 -2.19
N ASP A 159 4.70 12.12 -1.86
CA ASP A 159 3.61 11.47 -1.14
C ASP A 159 3.43 12.03 0.29
N ALA A 160 4.55 12.34 0.95
CA ALA A 160 4.53 12.97 2.27
C ALA A 160 3.95 14.39 2.21
N PHE A 161 4.31 15.17 1.19
CA PHE A 161 3.75 16.50 0.98
C PHE A 161 2.24 16.46 0.81
N GLU A 162 1.72 15.56 -0.03
CA GLU A 162 0.27 15.45 -0.24
C GLU A 162 -0.45 14.96 1.00
N ALA A 163 0.11 13.98 1.73
CA ALA A 163 -0.44 13.51 2.99
C ALA A 163 -0.50 14.62 4.04
N LEU A 164 0.58 15.38 4.22
CA LEU A 164 0.67 16.44 5.22
C LEU A 164 -0.17 17.68 4.87
N MET A 165 -0.35 17.99 3.58
CA MET A 165 -1.10 19.17 3.15
C MET A 165 -2.59 18.90 2.97
N PHE A 166 -2.95 17.75 2.39
CA PHE A 166 -4.31 17.46 1.94
C PHE A 166 -4.96 16.30 2.71
N GLY A 167 -4.22 15.60 3.57
CA GLY A 167 -4.71 14.41 4.26
C GLY A 167 -4.94 13.23 3.32
N THR A 168 -4.42 13.28 2.10
CA THR A 168 -4.50 12.19 1.13
C THR A 168 -3.21 11.39 1.18
N GLU A 169 -3.26 10.20 1.77
CA GLU A 169 -2.17 9.24 1.62
C GLU A 169 -2.15 8.79 0.15
N LEU A 170 -1.16 9.26 -0.62
CA LEU A 170 -0.96 8.78 -1.98
C LEU A 170 -0.54 7.32 -1.90
N LEU A 171 -1.42 6.47 -2.39
CA LEU A 171 -1.13 5.05 -2.52
C LEU A 171 -0.21 4.87 -3.74
N PRO A 172 0.91 4.13 -3.58
CA PRO A 172 1.86 3.93 -4.65
C PRO A 172 1.18 3.31 -5.87
N LYS A 173 1.52 3.84 -7.05
CA LYS A 173 1.10 3.26 -8.33
C LYS A 173 2.10 2.19 -8.75
N MET A 174 1.62 1.20 -9.50
CA MET A 174 2.46 0.17 -10.09
C MET A 174 3.57 0.79 -10.93
N SER A 175 4.81 0.37 -10.69
CA SER A 175 6.02 0.84 -11.37
C SER A 175 7.14 -0.19 -11.24
N ASN A 176 8.27 0.01 -11.95
CA ASN A 176 9.44 -0.86 -11.80
C ASN A 176 10.00 -0.87 -10.36
N ASP A 177 9.74 0.17 -9.57
CA ASP A 177 10.16 0.25 -8.16
C ASP A 177 9.09 -0.24 -7.17
N PHE A 178 7.87 -0.50 -7.65
CA PHE A 178 6.74 -0.96 -6.84
C PHE A 178 5.87 -1.94 -7.64
N PRO A 179 6.15 -3.25 -7.57
CA PRO A 179 5.52 -4.29 -8.40
C PRO A 179 4.17 -4.74 -7.83
N ALA A 180 3.34 -3.77 -7.43
CA ALA A 180 2.02 -4.05 -6.92
C ALA A 180 0.99 -3.02 -7.40
N GLU A 181 -0.20 -3.52 -7.65
CA GLU A 181 -1.36 -2.75 -8.10
C GLU A 181 -2.40 -2.71 -7.00
N GLN A 182 -2.99 -1.54 -6.76
CA GLN A 182 -4.06 -1.45 -5.78
C GLN A 182 -5.34 -2.11 -6.29
N LEU A 183 -5.88 -3.06 -5.53
CA LEU A 183 -7.19 -3.64 -5.77
C LEU A 183 -8.29 -2.74 -5.21
N HIS A 184 -9.30 -2.51 -6.02
CA HIS A 184 -10.53 -1.81 -5.66
C HIS A 184 -11.73 -2.64 -6.07
N THR A 185 -12.82 -2.55 -5.29
CA THR A 185 -14.08 -3.17 -5.66
C THR A 185 -15.26 -2.31 -5.24
N SER A 186 -16.23 -2.15 -6.15
CA SER A 186 -17.53 -1.56 -5.83
C SER A 186 -18.46 -2.56 -5.14
N ARG A 187 -18.20 -3.87 -5.27
CA ARG A 187 -19.00 -4.97 -4.73
C ARG A 187 -19.01 -5.02 -3.20
N THR A 188 -19.93 -5.79 -2.65
CA THR A 188 -20.20 -6.02 -1.24
C THR A 188 -20.09 -7.51 -0.90
N TRP A 189 -20.22 -7.87 0.38
CA TRP A 189 -20.27 -9.28 0.79
C TRP A 189 -21.45 -10.05 0.19
N GLU A 190 -22.56 -9.37 -0.14
CA GLU A 190 -23.74 -9.98 -0.77
C GLU A 190 -23.44 -10.47 -2.20
N ASP A 191 -22.50 -9.81 -2.89
CA ASP A 191 -22.05 -10.19 -4.23
C ASP A 191 -21.13 -11.42 -4.22
N LEU A 192 -20.58 -11.79 -3.06
CA LEU A 192 -19.65 -12.92 -2.89
C LEU A 192 -20.37 -14.08 -2.20
N ILE A 193 -20.96 -14.96 -3.02
CA ILE A 193 -21.70 -16.11 -2.54
C ILE A 193 -20.73 -17.27 -2.30
N LEU A 194 -20.57 -17.61 -1.03
CA LEU A 194 -19.70 -18.69 -0.55
C LEU A 194 -20.43 -19.58 0.46
N PRO A 195 -19.97 -20.81 0.68
CA PRO A 195 -20.44 -21.63 1.80
C PRO A 195 -20.24 -20.91 3.13
N GLN A 196 -21.13 -21.16 4.10
CA GLN A 196 -21.11 -20.47 5.40
C GLN A 196 -19.77 -20.65 6.13
N ASP A 197 -19.21 -21.87 6.13
CA ASP A 197 -17.92 -22.15 6.77
C ASP A 197 -16.79 -21.25 6.22
N THR A 198 -16.77 -21.02 4.91
CA THR A 198 -15.79 -20.14 4.27
C THR A 198 -16.01 -18.67 4.66
N LEU A 199 -17.27 -18.23 4.77
CA LEU A 199 -17.59 -16.88 5.23
C LEU A 199 -17.18 -16.66 6.69
N ASP A 200 -17.41 -17.66 7.56
CA ASP A 200 -17.03 -17.61 8.97
C ASP A 200 -15.50 -17.51 9.12
N GLU A 201 -14.73 -18.26 8.31
CA GLU A 201 -13.27 -18.14 8.28
C GLU A 201 -12.81 -16.75 7.82
N LEU A 202 -13.48 -16.13 6.83
CA LEU A 202 -13.18 -14.77 6.37
C LEU A 202 -13.51 -13.71 7.44
N GLN A 203 -14.63 -13.86 8.15
CA GLN A 203 -14.99 -13.02 9.29
C GLN A 203 -13.95 -13.13 10.41
N GLY A 204 -13.36 -14.31 10.62
CA GLY A 204 -12.25 -14.51 11.55
C GLY A 204 -11.04 -13.62 11.24
N ILE A 205 -10.76 -13.34 9.96
CA ILE A 205 -9.68 -12.43 9.54
C ILE A 205 -10.01 -10.99 9.93
N GLU A 206 -11.25 -10.56 9.69
CA GLU A 206 -11.72 -9.21 10.06
C GLU A 206 -11.68 -9.01 11.58
N ALA A 207 -12.14 -10.02 12.34
CA ALA A 207 -12.10 -10.02 13.80
C ALA A 207 -10.67 -9.94 14.33
N TRP A 208 -9.74 -10.71 13.76
CA TRP A 208 -8.32 -10.63 14.09
C TRP A 208 -7.80 -9.22 13.83
N TYR A 209 -8.10 -8.65 12.66
CA TYR A 209 -7.57 -7.34 12.28
C TYR A 209 -8.03 -6.24 13.26
N ASN A 210 -9.32 -6.22 13.60
CA ASN A 210 -9.90 -5.25 14.53
C ASN A 210 -9.39 -5.40 15.97
N SER A 211 -8.96 -6.60 16.35
CA SER A 211 -8.53 -6.93 17.72
C SER A 211 -7.00 -7.05 17.87
N SER A 212 -6.25 -7.04 16.77
CA SER A 212 -4.81 -7.32 16.72
C SER A 212 -4.01 -6.41 17.64
N ARG A 213 -4.32 -5.11 17.63
CA ARG A 213 -3.67 -4.13 18.50
C ARG A 213 -3.86 -4.46 19.98
N ILE A 214 -5.10 -4.73 20.40
CA ILE A 214 -5.43 -5.08 21.79
C ILE A 214 -4.71 -6.37 22.19
N LEU A 215 -4.74 -7.39 21.31
CA LEU A 215 -4.08 -8.67 21.57
C LEU A 215 -2.57 -8.51 21.72
N MET A 216 -1.93 -7.76 20.83
CA MET A 216 -0.47 -7.63 20.79
C MET A 216 0.05 -6.63 21.83
N GLU A 217 -0.59 -5.47 21.99
CA GLU A 217 -0.17 -4.40 22.89
C GLU A 217 -0.75 -4.59 24.30
N ASP A 218 -2.08 -4.49 24.44
CA ASP A 218 -2.75 -4.44 25.74
C ASP A 218 -2.63 -5.75 26.51
N TRP A 219 -2.73 -6.88 25.83
CA TRP A 219 -2.61 -8.21 26.43
C TRP A 219 -1.16 -8.73 26.48
N GLY A 220 -0.21 -7.98 25.94
CA GLY A 220 1.21 -8.32 26.05
C GLY A 220 1.63 -9.57 25.25
N MET A 221 0.90 -9.94 24.20
CA MET A 221 1.18 -11.15 23.42
C MET A 221 2.32 -10.97 22.40
N GLN A 222 2.81 -9.75 22.18
CA GLN A 222 3.95 -9.49 21.28
C GLN A 222 5.24 -10.22 21.68
N LYS A 223 5.36 -10.67 22.95
CA LYS A 223 6.48 -11.51 23.42
C LYS A 223 6.34 -12.99 23.06
N LYS A 224 5.14 -13.44 22.69
CA LYS A 224 4.79 -14.85 22.49
C LYS A 224 4.39 -15.17 21.05
N LEU A 225 3.81 -14.19 20.35
CA LEU A 225 3.31 -14.33 18.99
C LEU A 225 4.19 -13.55 18.03
N LYS A 226 4.40 -14.10 16.83
CA LYS A 226 4.98 -13.34 15.72
C LYS A 226 3.97 -12.27 15.27
N PRO A 227 4.43 -11.07 14.85
CA PRO A 227 3.55 -10.05 14.30
C PRO A 227 2.94 -10.51 12.96
N GLY A 228 1.84 -9.86 12.58
CA GLY A 228 1.14 -10.10 11.32
C GLY A 228 0.25 -11.33 11.28
N PHE A 229 -0.56 -11.39 10.23
CA PHE A 229 -1.47 -12.51 9.96
C PHE A 229 -1.31 -12.95 8.52
N ARG A 230 -1.31 -14.27 8.33
CA ARG A 230 -0.90 -14.92 7.09
C ARG A 230 -1.97 -15.91 6.73
N VAL A 231 -2.62 -15.67 5.60
CA VAL A 231 -3.76 -16.46 5.15
C VAL A 231 -3.47 -17.02 3.76
N LEU A 232 -3.81 -18.30 3.56
CA LEU A 232 -3.75 -18.95 2.27
C LEU A 232 -5.17 -19.20 1.77
N PHE A 233 -5.56 -18.54 0.69
CA PHE A 233 -6.76 -18.84 -0.09
C PHE A 233 -6.41 -19.90 -1.12
N TYR A 234 -7.16 -21.00 -1.15
CA TYR A 234 -6.94 -22.05 -2.15
C TYR A 234 -8.24 -22.61 -2.69
N GLY A 235 -8.23 -22.99 -3.96
CA GLY A 235 -9.40 -23.53 -4.66
C GLY A 235 -9.30 -23.25 -6.14
N ASP A 236 -10.25 -23.78 -6.90
CA ASP A 236 -10.26 -23.65 -8.36
C ASP A 236 -10.31 -22.18 -8.80
N PRO A 237 -9.80 -21.85 -10.00
CA PRO A 237 -9.93 -20.50 -10.56
C PRO A 237 -11.41 -20.10 -10.65
N GLY A 238 -11.68 -18.80 -10.48
CA GLY A 238 -13.05 -18.27 -10.61
C GLY A 238 -13.99 -18.49 -9.42
N THR A 239 -13.48 -18.96 -8.29
CA THR A 239 -14.23 -19.17 -7.04
C THR A 239 -14.32 -17.94 -6.12
N GLY A 240 -13.75 -16.79 -6.52
CA GLY A 240 -13.90 -15.52 -5.79
C GLY A 240 -12.76 -15.14 -4.84
N LYS A 241 -11.60 -15.81 -4.89
CA LYS A 241 -10.41 -15.51 -4.04
C LYS A 241 -9.98 -14.03 -4.08
N THR A 242 -9.79 -13.47 -5.27
CA THR A 242 -9.39 -12.08 -5.47
C THR A 242 -10.48 -11.10 -5.02
N LEU A 243 -11.76 -11.43 -5.25
CA LEU A 243 -12.88 -10.62 -4.78
C LEU A 243 -12.95 -10.60 -3.25
N ALA A 244 -12.74 -11.74 -2.59
CA ALA A 244 -12.69 -11.84 -1.13
C ALA A 244 -11.59 -10.95 -0.52
N ALA A 245 -10.39 -10.95 -1.12
CA ALA A 245 -9.30 -10.07 -0.68
C ALA A 245 -9.66 -8.58 -0.81
N SER A 246 -10.25 -8.17 -1.94
CA SER A 246 -10.72 -6.79 -2.15
C SER A 246 -11.83 -6.39 -1.17
N LEU A 247 -12.75 -7.30 -0.85
CA LEU A 247 -13.80 -7.07 0.14
C LEU A 247 -13.24 -6.94 1.55
N LEU A 248 -12.29 -7.80 1.95
CA LEU A 248 -11.59 -7.65 3.23
C LEU A 248 -10.95 -6.26 3.35
N GLY A 249 -10.29 -5.77 2.30
CA GLY A 249 -9.78 -4.40 2.27
C GLY A 249 -10.85 -3.34 2.45
N LYS A 250 -11.96 -3.45 1.70
CA LYS A 250 -13.09 -2.51 1.77
C LYS A 250 -13.68 -2.43 3.19
N TYR A 251 -13.95 -3.56 3.83
CA TYR A 251 -14.60 -3.60 5.15
C TYR A 251 -13.64 -3.31 6.31
N THR A 252 -12.35 -3.65 6.16
CA THR A 252 -11.30 -3.24 7.13
C THR A 252 -10.79 -1.81 6.89
N LYS A 253 -11.26 -1.13 5.83
CA LYS A 253 -10.84 0.21 5.38
C LYS A 253 -9.33 0.31 5.09
N ARG A 254 -8.77 -0.74 4.48
CA ARG A 254 -7.34 -0.83 4.17
C ARG A 254 -7.08 -0.94 2.68
N PRO A 255 -6.03 -0.27 2.17
CA PRO A 255 -5.52 -0.52 0.83
C PRO A 255 -5.11 -1.99 0.67
N VAL A 256 -5.55 -2.60 -0.42
CA VAL A 256 -5.13 -3.95 -0.83
C VAL A 256 -4.22 -3.79 -2.03
N PHE A 257 -3.01 -4.34 -1.95
CA PHE A 257 -2.06 -4.35 -3.03
C PHE A 257 -1.90 -5.76 -3.57
N ARG A 258 -2.34 -5.98 -4.81
CA ARG A 258 -2.04 -7.20 -5.56
C ARG A 258 -0.61 -7.14 -6.03
N VAL A 259 0.21 -8.04 -5.52
CA VAL A 259 1.60 -8.22 -5.93
C VAL A 259 1.62 -9.17 -7.12
N ASP A 260 2.14 -8.70 -8.24
CA ASP A 260 2.37 -9.56 -9.41
C ASP A 260 3.71 -10.26 -9.23
N VAL A 261 3.66 -11.55 -8.92
CA VAL A 261 4.89 -12.30 -8.68
C VAL A 261 5.57 -12.75 -9.97
N SER A 262 4.87 -12.73 -11.10
CA SER A 262 5.50 -12.96 -12.40
C SER A 262 6.48 -11.82 -12.76
N MET A 263 6.17 -10.57 -12.36
CA MET A 263 7.09 -9.44 -12.50
C MET A 263 8.32 -9.55 -11.60
N LEU A 264 8.18 -10.20 -10.44
CA LEU A 264 9.26 -10.39 -9.50
C LEU A 264 10.25 -11.45 -10.00
N VAL A 265 9.80 -12.54 -10.62
CA VAL A 265 10.68 -13.60 -11.15
C VAL A 265 11.25 -13.18 -12.52
N SER A 266 11.94 -12.05 -12.57
CA SER A 266 12.57 -11.54 -13.79
C SER A 266 13.91 -12.25 -14.09
N LYS A 267 14.43 -12.10 -15.31
CA LYS A 267 15.67 -12.73 -15.80
C LYS A 267 16.97 -12.27 -15.08
N TYR A 268 16.89 -11.28 -14.20
CA TYR A 268 18.06 -10.63 -13.58
C TYR A 268 18.15 -10.98 -12.10
N ILE A 269 19.07 -11.90 -11.77
CA ILE A 269 19.34 -12.38 -10.42
C ILE A 269 19.72 -11.20 -9.51
N GLY A 270 18.95 -10.99 -8.42
CA GLY A 270 19.25 -10.00 -7.36
C GLY A 270 18.54 -8.64 -7.46
N GLU A 271 17.93 -8.28 -8.60
CA GLU A 271 17.05 -7.10 -8.68
C GLU A 271 15.69 -7.39 -8.03
N THR A 272 15.22 -8.63 -8.15
CA THR A 272 14.01 -9.17 -7.52
C THR A 272 13.99 -8.98 -6.01
N GLU A 273 15.09 -9.32 -5.33
CA GLU A 273 15.18 -9.20 -3.86
C GLU A 273 15.09 -7.73 -3.42
N LYS A 274 15.70 -6.81 -4.17
CA LYS A 274 15.64 -5.37 -3.89
C LYS A 274 14.24 -4.83 -4.08
N GLN A 275 13.53 -5.25 -5.14
CA GLN A 275 12.14 -4.83 -5.38
C GLN A 275 11.20 -5.39 -4.30
N LEU A 276 11.38 -6.66 -3.91
CA LEU A 276 10.64 -7.27 -2.79
C LEU A 276 10.93 -6.56 -1.47
N ALA A 277 12.19 -6.29 -1.17
CA ALA A 277 12.58 -5.53 0.03
C ALA A 277 11.84 -4.19 0.06
N LYS A 278 11.95 -3.39 -1.01
CA LYS A 278 11.27 -2.11 -1.15
C LYS A 278 9.74 -2.23 -0.98
N LEU A 279 9.11 -3.25 -1.57
CA LEU A 279 7.66 -3.48 -1.45
C LEU A 279 7.26 -3.68 0.02
N PHE A 280 7.94 -4.60 0.72
CA PHE A 280 7.64 -4.89 2.12
C PHE A 280 8.01 -3.73 3.04
N ASP A 281 9.16 -3.08 2.80
CA ASP A 281 9.62 -1.92 3.59
C ASP A 281 8.63 -0.75 3.46
N LYS A 282 8.11 -0.50 2.24
CA LYS A 282 7.05 0.51 2.02
C LYS A 282 5.73 0.14 2.65
N ALA A 283 5.37 -1.15 2.66
CA ALA A 283 4.12 -1.62 3.25
C ALA A 283 4.19 -1.69 4.79
N GLU A 284 5.40 -1.77 5.35
CA GLU A 284 5.64 -1.81 6.78
C GLU A 284 5.04 -0.56 7.43
N ASN A 285 4.30 -0.74 8.53
CA ASN A 285 3.58 0.32 9.25
C ASN A 285 2.44 1.05 8.50
N LYS A 286 2.21 0.80 7.20
CA LYS A 286 1.13 1.46 6.42
C LYS A 286 -0.23 0.74 6.49
N ASN A 287 -0.35 -0.30 7.32
CA ASN A 287 -1.57 -1.09 7.52
C ASN A 287 -2.17 -1.67 6.21
N TRP A 288 -1.33 -1.91 5.21
CA TRP A 288 -1.75 -2.46 3.92
C TRP A 288 -2.02 -3.96 4.01
N ILE A 289 -2.92 -4.43 3.14
CA ILE A 289 -3.10 -5.86 2.87
C ILE A 289 -2.31 -6.20 1.62
N LEU A 290 -1.34 -7.10 1.74
CA LEU A 290 -0.59 -7.61 0.59
C LEU A 290 -1.26 -8.88 0.08
N PHE A 291 -1.75 -8.85 -1.15
CA PHE A 291 -2.40 -9.96 -1.83
C PHE A 291 -1.46 -10.52 -2.91
N PHE A 292 -0.96 -11.74 -2.71
CA PHE A 292 -0.13 -12.44 -3.69
C PHE A 292 -1.02 -13.41 -4.45
N ASP A 293 -1.32 -13.10 -5.71
CA ASP A 293 -2.06 -14.01 -6.59
C ASP A 293 -1.13 -15.06 -7.21
N GLU A 294 -1.69 -16.18 -7.65
CA GLU A 294 -0.95 -17.27 -8.33
C GLU A 294 0.28 -17.76 -7.54
N ALA A 295 0.15 -17.89 -6.22
CA ALA A 295 1.24 -18.26 -5.33
C ALA A 295 1.90 -19.62 -5.68
N ASP A 296 1.18 -20.52 -6.35
CA ASP A 296 1.73 -21.78 -6.85
C ASP A 296 2.81 -21.62 -7.92
N ALA A 297 2.86 -20.51 -8.66
CA ALA A 297 3.95 -20.23 -9.60
C ALA A 297 5.31 -20.07 -8.89
N ILE A 298 5.28 -19.70 -7.60
CA ILE A 298 6.46 -19.42 -6.78
C ILE A 298 6.77 -20.58 -5.86
N PHE A 299 5.73 -21.16 -5.26
CA PHE A 299 5.82 -22.18 -4.22
C PHE A 299 5.51 -23.59 -4.72
N GLY A 300 5.38 -23.78 -6.04
CA GLY A 300 5.29 -25.08 -6.68
C GLY A 300 6.45 -25.99 -6.28
N LYS A 301 6.32 -27.29 -6.54
CA LYS A 301 7.34 -28.29 -6.17
C LYS A 301 8.71 -27.77 -6.58
N ARG A 302 9.57 -27.51 -5.58
CA ARG A 302 10.99 -27.17 -5.77
C ARG A 302 11.51 -28.03 -6.91
N THR A 303 11.91 -27.41 -8.01
CA THR A 303 12.48 -28.16 -9.12
C THR A 303 13.65 -28.96 -8.55
N ASN A 304 13.70 -30.26 -8.85
CA ASN A 304 14.86 -31.08 -8.50
C ASN A 304 16.07 -30.36 -9.10
N VAL A 305 16.94 -29.84 -8.24
CA VAL A 305 18.07 -28.98 -8.61
C VAL A 305 18.88 -29.68 -9.70
N ARG A 306 18.77 -29.19 -10.94
CA ARG A 306 19.55 -29.69 -12.07
C ARG A 306 20.62 -28.69 -12.47
N ASP A 307 20.35 -27.39 -12.34
CA ASP A 307 21.26 -26.31 -12.76
C ASP A 307 21.50 -25.22 -11.70
N ALA A 308 22.52 -24.38 -11.92
CA ALA A 308 22.82 -23.23 -11.07
C ALA A 308 21.66 -22.21 -11.01
N HIS A 309 20.90 -22.06 -12.10
CA HIS A 309 19.70 -21.21 -12.14
C HIS A 309 18.61 -21.67 -11.17
N ASP A 310 18.41 -22.99 -10.99
CA ASP A 310 17.45 -23.52 -10.01
C ASP A 310 17.83 -23.16 -8.57
N LYS A 311 19.13 -23.07 -8.26
CA LYS A 311 19.59 -22.70 -6.91
C LYS A 311 19.24 -21.25 -6.57
N TYR A 312 19.42 -20.33 -7.52
CA TYR A 312 19.10 -18.91 -7.32
C TYR A 312 17.59 -18.69 -7.18
N ALA A 313 16.77 -19.34 -8.02
CA ALA A 313 15.31 -19.29 -7.87
C ALA A 313 14.85 -19.78 -6.49
N ASN A 314 15.45 -20.87 -5.98
CA ASN A 314 15.14 -21.37 -4.63
C ASN A 314 15.56 -20.41 -3.50
N GLN A 315 16.62 -19.61 -3.70
CA GLN A 315 17.04 -18.58 -2.74
C GLN A 315 16.04 -17.42 -2.71
N GLU A 316 15.59 -16.91 -3.86
CA GLU A 316 14.61 -15.83 -3.94
C GLU A 316 13.27 -16.23 -3.30
N VAL A 317 12.80 -17.46 -3.54
CA VAL A 317 11.60 -18.02 -2.89
C VAL A 317 11.78 -18.10 -1.37
N SER A 318 12.98 -18.46 -0.91
CA SER A 318 13.30 -18.51 0.53
C SER A 318 13.32 -17.12 1.16
N TYR A 319 13.85 -16.13 0.46
CA TYR A 319 13.82 -14.72 0.88
C TYR A 319 12.39 -14.19 0.98
N LEU A 320 11.58 -14.40 -0.06
CA LEU A 320 10.17 -14.01 -0.06
C LEU A 320 9.41 -14.65 1.11
N LEU A 321 9.61 -15.95 1.35
CA LEU A 321 9.04 -16.65 2.50
C LEU A 321 9.43 -16.01 3.83
N GLN A 322 10.70 -15.66 4.00
CA GLN A 322 11.17 -14.99 5.20
C GLN A 322 10.48 -13.63 5.37
N ARG A 323 10.38 -12.82 4.31
CA ARG A 323 9.70 -11.52 4.36
C ARG A 323 8.20 -11.67 4.69
N ILE A 324 7.53 -12.66 4.11
CA ILE A 324 6.12 -12.99 4.44
C ILE A 324 5.99 -13.33 5.92
N GLU A 325 6.93 -14.10 6.50
CA GLU A 325 6.88 -14.48 7.91
C GLU A 325 7.16 -13.34 8.89
N THR A 326 7.91 -12.31 8.47
CA THR A 326 8.30 -11.20 9.34
C THR A 326 7.40 -9.97 9.22
N PHE A 327 6.62 -9.86 8.13
CA PHE A 327 5.75 -8.72 7.90
C PHE A 327 4.66 -8.61 8.97
N SER A 328 4.49 -7.41 9.52
CA SER A 328 3.60 -7.14 10.65
C SER A 328 2.12 -6.97 10.26
N GLY A 329 1.81 -6.81 8.97
CA GLY A 329 0.45 -6.64 8.46
C GLY A 329 -0.27 -7.94 8.08
N LEU A 330 -1.35 -7.80 7.31
CA LEU A 330 -2.11 -8.93 6.76
C LEU A 330 -1.56 -9.30 5.37
N ILE A 331 -1.15 -10.56 5.22
CA ILE A 331 -0.78 -11.14 3.93
C ILE A 331 -1.77 -12.22 3.56
N ILE A 332 -2.27 -12.13 2.33
CA ILE A 332 -3.14 -13.12 1.72
C ILE A 332 -2.41 -13.69 0.50
N LEU A 333 -2.20 -15.00 0.49
CA LEU A 333 -1.72 -15.73 -0.68
C LEU A 333 -2.88 -16.47 -1.32
N ALA A 334 -3.06 -16.36 -2.63
CA ALA A 334 -4.04 -17.14 -3.38
C ALA A 334 -3.33 -18.18 -4.26
N SER A 335 -3.83 -19.41 -4.25
CA SER A 335 -3.32 -20.49 -5.11
C SER A 335 -4.45 -21.33 -5.69
N ASN A 336 -4.23 -21.88 -6.89
CA ASN A 336 -5.17 -22.79 -7.52
C ASN A 336 -4.99 -24.26 -7.08
N PHE A 337 -3.85 -24.64 -6.47
CA PHE A 337 -3.52 -26.06 -6.22
C PHE A 337 -2.91 -26.33 -4.84
N LYS A 338 -3.72 -26.72 -3.87
CA LYS A 338 -3.21 -27.15 -2.55
C LYS A 338 -2.33 -28.41 -2.62
N ASN A 339 -2.60 -29.33 -3.56
CA ASN A 339 -1.93 -30.64 -3.61
C ASN A 339 -0.43 -30.57 -3.94
N ASN A 340 0.06 -29.45 -4.48
CA ASN A 340 1.47 -29.26 -4.80
C ASN A 340 2.26 -28.49 -3.73
N MET A 341 1.60 -28.01 -2.67
CA MET A 341 2.23 -27.24 -1.60
C MET A 341 2.63 -28.17 -0.44
N ASP A 342 3.89 -28.13 -0.03
CA ASP A 342 4.40 -28.96 1.08
C ASP A 342 3.70 -28.59 2.41
N LYS A 343 3.48 -29.59 3.27
CA LYS A 343 3.04 -29.43 4.66
C LYS A 343 3.93 -28.46 5.45
N ALA A 344 5.23 -28.40 5.14
CA ALA A 344 6.14 -27.44 5.79
C ALA A 344 5.80 -25.97 5.47
N PHE A 345 5.23 -25.70 4.29
CA PHE A 345 4.81 -24.37 3.87
C PHE A 345 3.48 -23.99 4.53
N THR A 346 2.48 -24.87 4.42
CA THR A 346 1.13 -24.61 4.96
C THR A 346 1.11 -24.40 6.48
N ARG A 347 2.02 -25.02 7.24
CA ARG A 347 2.19 -24.78 8.69
C ARG A 347 2.61 -23.36 9.07
N ARG A 348 3.08 -22.56 8.12
CA ARG A 348 3.48 -21.16 8.35
C ARG A 348 2.31 -20.19 8.26
N PHE A 349 1.13 -20.67 7.87
CA PHE A 349 -0.08 -19.86 7.77
C PHE A 349 -0.89 -19.98 9.04
N HIS A 350 -1.50 -18.87 9.44
CA HIS A 350 -2.45 -18.85 10.55
C HIS A 350 -3.79 -19.45 10.14
N SER A 351 -4.20 -19.23 8.88
CA SER A 351 -5.42 -19.79 8.32
C SER A 351 -5.21 -20.24 6.88
N CYS A 352 -5.82 -21.37 6.52
CA CYS A 352 -5.85 -21.90 5.16
C CYS A 352 -7.31 -22.09 4.74
N ILE A 353 -7.86 -21.13 3.99
CA ILE A 353 -9.27 -21.04 3.63
C ILE A 353 -9.51 -21.68 2.27
N LYS A 354 -10.43 -22.65 2.22
CA LYS A 354 -10.81 -23.35 0.99
C LYS A 354 -11.97 -22.63 0.31
N PHE A 355 -11.77 -22.25 -0.95
CA PHE A 355 -12.80 -21.78 -1.86
C PHE A 355 -13.28 -22.96 -2.70
N ASN A 356 -14.39 -23.57 -2.29
CA ASN A 356 -14.99 -24.68 -3.03
C ASN A 356 -15.74 -24.16 -4.27
N ASN A 357 -15.90 -25.02 -5.28
CA ASN A 357 -16.86 -24.74 -6.35
C ASN A 357 -18.26 -24.62 -5.75
N PRO A 358 -19.07 -23.64 -6.21
CA PRO A 358 -20.41 -23.43 -5.68
C PRO A 358 -21.28 -24.65 -5.97
N GLY A 359 -22.08 -25.07 -4.98
CA GLY A 359 -23.15 -26.04 -5.18
C GLY A 359 -24.30 -25.44 -5.99
N TYR A 360 -25.34 -26.23 -6.24
CA TYR A 360 -26.43 -25.78 -7.11
C TYR A 360 -27.19 -24.58 -6.51
N GLU A 361 -27.36 -24.52 -5.19
CA GLU A 361 -28.05 -23.42 -4.50
C GLU A 361 -27.23 -22.13 -4.54
N GLU A 362 -25.91 -22.24 -4.38
CA GLU A 362 -25.01 -21.10 -4.52
C GLU A 362 -24.98 -20.61 -5.96
N ARG A 363 -24.89 -21.51 -6.95
CA ARG A 363 -24.94 -21.13 -8.38
C ARG A 363 -26.23 -20.40 -8.72
N LEU A 364 -27.38 -20.89 -8.25
CA LEU A 364 -28.66 -20.22 -8.47
C LEU A 364 -28.66 -18.80 -7.90
N ARG A 365 -28.15 -18.63 -6.67
CA ARG A 365 -28.00 -17.30 -6.07
C ARG A 365 -27.05 -16.41 -6.88
N ILE A 366 -25.95 -16.96 -7.39
CA ILE A 366 -24.98 -16.21 -8.23
C ILE A 366 -25.68 -15.70 -9.49
N TRP A 367 -26.45 -16.54 -10.17
CA TRP A 367 -27.26 -16.13 -11.32
C TRP A 367 -28.22 -14.99 -10.94
N GLN A 368 -29.06 -15.21 -9.94
CA GLN A 368 -30.09 -14.25 -9.53
C GLN A 368 -29.52 -12.89 -9.12
N HIS A 369 -28.37 -12.86 -8.46
CA HIS A 369 -27.77 -11.63 -7.97
C HIS A 369 -27.02 -10.84 -9.05
N ASN A 370 -26.49 -11.51 -10.08
CA ASN A 370 -25.62 -10.87 -11.08
C ASN A 370 -26.31 -10.60 -12.43
N LEU A 371 -27.56 -11.05 -12.63
CA LEU A 371 -28.31 -10.77 -13.85
C LEU A 371 -28.78 -9.30 -13.89
N PRO A 372 -28.57 -8.59 -15.01
CA PRO A 372 -29.09 -7.23 -15.17
C PRO A 372 -30.62 -7.20 -15.14
N GLN A 373 -31.20 -6.15 -14.54
CA GLN A 373 -32.66 -5.99 -14.46
C GLN A 373 -33.33 -5.85 -15.83
N GLN A 374 -32.61 -5.38 -16.84
CA GLN A 374 -33.10 -5.16 -18.19
C GLN A 374 -33.17 -6.45 -19.02
N LEU A 375 -32.47 -7.51 -18.60
CA LEU A 375 -32.42 -8.76 -19.34
C LEU A 375 -33.70 -9.56 -19.06
N ASP A 376 -34.56 -9.70 -20.07
CA ASP A 376 -35.71 -10.60 -20.00
C ASP A 376 -35.24 -12.03 -20.27
N LEU A 377 -35.34 -12.90 -19.26
CA LEU A 377 -34.95 -14.30 -19.39
C LEU A 377 -35.94 -15.16 -20.18
N GLY A 378 -37.11 -14.61 -20.53
CA GLY A 378 -38.17 -15.39 -21.17
C GLY A 378 -38.53 -16.63 -20.35
N ASP A 379 -38.40 -17.80 -20.98
CA ASP A 379 -38.78 -19.09 -20.39
C ASP A 379 -37.59 -19.86 -19.76
N ILE A 380 -36.42 -19.21 -19.62
CA ILE A 380 -35.22 -19.83 -19.08
C ILE A 380 -35.40 -20.14 -17.58
N ASN A 381 -35.31 -21.42 -17.23
CA ASN A 381 -35.33 -21.86 -15.83
C ASN A 381 -33.92 -21.93 -15.23
N LEU A 382 -33.54 -20.89 -14.49
CA LEU A 382 -32.23 -20.81 -13.83
C LEU A 382 -31.99 -21.93 -12.80
N GLU A 383 -33.02 -22.47 -12.17
CA GLU A 383 -32.87 -23.57 -11.22
C GLU A 383 -32.40 -24.84 -11.95
N GLN A 384 -33.01 -25.16 -13.10
CA GLN A 384 -32.59 -26.29 -13.92
C GLN A 384 -31.17 -26.10 -14.47
N VAL A 385 -30.84 -24.91 -14.95
CA VAL A 385 -29.48 -24.55 -15.42
C VAL A 385 -28.47 -24.75 -14.28
N SER A 386 -28.78 -24.25 -13.09
CA SER A 386 -27.88 -24.32 -11.92
C SER A 386 -27.70 -25.75 -11.42
N ARG A 387 -28.71 -26.62 -11.54
CA ARG A 387 -28.59 -28.05 -11.20
C ARG A 387 -27.78 -28.83 -12.24
N ARG A 388 -27.98 -28.54 -13.53
CA ARG A 388 -27.38 -29.31 -14.63
C ARG A 388 -25.91 -28.96 -14.89
N TYR A 389 -25.54 -27.69 -14.76
CA TYR A 389 -24.21 -27.21 -15.15
C TYR A 389 -23.38 -26.80 -13.93
N GLU A 390 -22.21 -27.44 -13.79
CA GLU A 390 -21.22 -27.16 -12.75
C GLU A 390 -20.31 -26.00 -13.17
N LEU A 391 -20.79 -24.79 -12.90
CA LEU A 391 -20.15 -23.52 -13.25
C LEU A 391 -19.57 -22.83 -12.01
N THR A 392 -18.39 -22.22 -12.15
CA THR A 392 -17.84 -21.31 -11.13
C THR A 392 -18.51 -19.94 -11.20
N GLY A 393 -18.27 -19.08 -10.19
CA GLY A 393 -18.78 -17.70 -10.21
C GLY A 393 -18.29 -16.92 -11.43
N SER A 394 -17.01 -17.05 -11.78
CA SER A 394 -16.47 -16.43 -12.99
C SER A 394 -17.09 -16.98 -14.28
N ASN A 395 -17.34 -18.29 -14.37
CA ASN A 395 -18.02 -18.84 -15.54
C ASN A 395 -19.42 -18.25 -15.70
N ILE A 396 -20.19 -18.15 -14.61
CA ILE A 396 -21.53 -17.56 -14.63
C ILE A 396 -21.47 -16.10 -15.11
N MET A 397 -20.53 -15.30 -14.58
CA MET A 397 -20.35 -13.91 -15.03
C MET A 397 -20.01 -13.81 -16.52
N ASN A 398 -19.12 -14.67 -17.02
CA ASN A 398 -18.76 -14.72 -18.44
C ASN A 398 -19.96 -15.08 -19.32
N ILE A 399 -20.80 -16.02 -18.87
CA ILE A 399 -22.00 -16.43 -19.59
C ILE A 399 -23.04 -15.31 -19.59
N ILE A 400 -23.28 -14.65 -18.44
CA ILE A 400 -24.18 -13.48 -18.35
C ILE A 400 -23.73 -12.40 -19.34
N GLN A 401 -22.44 -12.08 -19.36
CA GLN A 401 -21.88 -11.09 -20.27
C GLN A 401 -22.09 -11.47 -21.75
N ASP A 402 -21.78 -12.72 -22.12
CA ASP A 402 -21.94 -13.20 -23.50
C ASP A 402 -23.40 -13.18 -23.93
N VAL A 403 -24.34 -13.60 -23.07
CA VAL A 403 -25.78 -13.53 -23.33
C VAL A 403 -26.26 -12.09 -23.48
N CYS A 404 -25.85 -11.18 -22.60
CA CYS A 404 -26.22 -9.76 -22.71
C CYS A 404 -25.74 -9.16 -24.02
N LEU A 405 -24.50 -9.46 -24.43
CA LEU A 405 -23.96 -8.98 -25.71
C LEU A 405 -24.74 -9.53 -26.91
N LYS A 406 -25.12 -10.81 -26.91
CA LYS A 406 -25.93 -11.42 -27.97
C LYS A 406 -27.31 -10.76 -28.08
N VAL A 407 -27.97 -10.53 -26.95
CA VAL A 407 -29.29 -9.92 -26.88
C VAL A 407 -29.25 -8.43 -27.27
N ILE A 408 -28.20 -7.70 -26.89
CA ILE A 408 -28.02 -6.31 -27.34
C ILE A 408 -27.78 -6.26 -28.85
N SER A 409 -27.01 -7.21 -29.38
CA SER A 409 -26.65 -7.26 -30.81
C SER A 409 -27.78 -7.74 -31.72
N SER A 410 -28.81 -8.41 -31.18
CA SER A 410 -29.96 -8.84 -31.99
C SER A 410 -30.92 -7.70 -32.36
N GLU A 411 -30.76 -6.52 -31.75
CA GLU A 411 -31.62 -5.33 -31.92
C GLU A 411 -33.13 -5.59 -31.65
N GLU A 412 -33.46 -6.72 -31.03
CA GLU A 412 -34.85 -7.08 -30.70
C GLU A 412 -35.37 -6.21 -29.55
N SER A 413 -36.58 -5.69 -29.70
CA SER A 413 -37.23 -4.91 -28.64
C SER A 413 -37.49 -5.77 -27.41
N GLY A 414 -36.97 -5.35 -26.25
CA GLY A 414 -37.23 -5.97 -24.96
C GLY A 414 -36.08 -6.79 -24.37
N TYR A 415 -34.93 -6.86 -25.05
CA TYR A 415 -33.74 -7.55 -24.56
C TYR A 415 -34.04 -8.97 -24.04
N ARG A 416 -34.78 -9.74 -24.83
CA ARG A 416 -35.21 -11.09 -24.45
C ARG A 416 -34.16 -12.14 -24.83
N ALA A 417 -33.66 -12.85 -23.84
CA ALA A 417 -32.84 -14.03 -24.02
C ALA A 417 -33.70 -15.25 -24.34
N ASN A 418 -33.15 -16.14 -25.17
CA ASN A 418 -33.73 -17.46 -25.40
C ASN A 418 -32.79 -18.57 -24.90
N SER A 419 -33.32 -19.78 -24.76
CA SER A 419 -32.57 -20.91 -24.23
C SER A 419 -31.37 -21.31 -25.09
N GLU A 420 -31.44 -21.11 -26.41
CA GLU A 420 -30.35 -21.43 -27.33
C GLU A 420 -29.14 -20.53 -27.10
N MET A 421 -29.35 -19.21 -26.98
CA MET A 421 -28.29 -18.25 -26.67
C MET A 421 -27.56 -18.61 -25.38
N LEU A 422 -28.30 -18.95 -24.32
CA LEU A 422 -27.72 -19.33 -23.03
C LEU A 422 -26.93 -20.63 -23.14
N LEU A 423 -27.49 -21.66 -23.77
CA LEU A 423 -26.84 -22.97 -23.92
C LEU A 423 -25.55 -22.87 -24.75
N GLU A 424 -25.55 -22.08 -25.82
CA GLU A 424 -24.34 -21.80 -26.59
C GLU A 424 -23.26 -21.12 -25.73
N SER A 425 -23.65 -20.13 -24.91
CA SER A 425 -22.72 -19.41 -24.04
C SER A 425 -22.16 -20.32 -22.93
N ILE A 426 -22.98 -21.21 -22.36
CA ILE A 426 -22.53 -22.26 -21.43
C ILE A 426 -21.57 -23.22 -22.13
N ARG A 427 -21.91 -23.69 -23.34
CA ARG A 427 -21.06 -24.60 -24.11
C ARG A 427 -19.70 -23.98 -24.43
N LYS A 428 -19.69 -22.70 -24.82
CA LYS A 428 -18.46 -21.93 -25.07
C LYS A 428 -17.57 -21.90 -23.82
N GLU A 429 -18.15 -21.72 -22.64
CA GLU A 429 -17.40 -21.69 -21.39
C GLU A 429 -16.87 -23.07 -20.99
N TYR A 430 -17.66 -24.13 -21.16
CA TYR A 430 -17.21 -25.51 -20.96
C TYR A 430 -16.04 -25.89 -21.88
N LEU A 431 -16.10 -25.48 -23.16
CA LEU A 431 -15.04 -25.72 -24.12
C LEU A 431 -13.74 -24.99 -23.78
N LYS A 432 -13.79 -23.82 -23.14
CA LYS A 432 -12.58 -23.11 -22.67
C LYS A 432 -11.87 -23.84 -21.53
N GLU A 433 -12.62 -24.60 -20.74
CA GLU A 433 -12.10 -25.35 -19.58
C GLU A 433 -11.82 -26.83 -19.90
N ASP A 434 -11.83 -27.22 -21.18
CA ASP A 434 -11.70 -28.61 -21.63
C ASP A 434 -12.70 -29.57 -20.96
N LYS A 435 -13.88 -29.06 -20.54
CA LYS A 435 -14.94 -29.87 -19.92
C LYS A 435 -15.86 -30.45 -20.99
N ILE A 436 -16.29 -31.70 -20.79
CA ILE A 436 -17.27 -32.35 -21.66
C ILE A 436 -18.64 -31.70 -21.43
N PHE A 437 -19.23 -31.15 -22.49
CA PHE A 437 -20.59 -30.65 -22.50
C PHE A 437 -21.55 -31.79 -22.89
N SER A 438 -22.41 -32.24 -21.97
CA SER A 438 -23.38 -33.33 -22.20
C SER A 438 -24.83 -32.99 -21.89
#